data_AF-A0A7Z0JBV7-F1
#
_entry.id   AF-A0A7Z0JBV7-F1
#
_cell.length_a   1.000
_cell.length_b   1.000
_cell.length_c   1.000
_cell.angle_alpha   90.00
_cell.angle_beta   90.00
_cell.angle_gamma   90.00
#
_symmetry.space_group_name_H-M   'P 1'
#
loop_
_entity.id
_entity.type
_entity.pdbx_description
1 polymer ?
#
loop_
_entity_poly.entity_id
_entity_poly.type
_entity_poly.pdbx_seq_one_letter_code
_entity_poly.pdbx_strand_id
1 'polypeptide(L)'
;MLGWTGAGLIAGGILLAGVNIVRFSPRGEPLTTPQGGGLWWITLGLGLVVLGVVLQCNGRDPDAGPAKRRSWGYTAFLLVTGALCLAVACVGFSPDLFVVTAGSDRVHRADSPGTSTLVVTLVIALGMVLMAAAGSWPRLQPQSRSMPPAVGGLALVLVIELGLRAAGLYQATEHTVAGADAFPDVPVPVPTDVAEAGWTWEPPADTDLVAVEPGAFGP
;
A
#
# COMPACT_ATOMS: atom_id res chain seq x y z
N MET A 1 -14.99 10.98 -19.53
CA MET A 1 -14.79 9.65 -18.91
C MET A 1 -13.64 9.67 -17.91
N LEU A 2 -12.44 10.12 -18.31
CA LEU A 2 -11.25 10.26 -17.44
C LEU A 2 -11.52 10.89 -16.05
N GLY A 3 -12.28 11.99 -15.98
CA GLY A 3 -12.58 12.65 -14.70
C GLY A 3 -13.40 11.78 -13.74
N TRP A 4 -14.31 10.96 -14.26
CA TRP A 4 -15.10 10.02 -13.46
C TRP A 4 -14.28 8.83 -12.99
N THR A 5 -13.39 8.33 -13.84
CA THR A 5 -12.41 7.29 -13.47
C THR A 5 -11.47 7.79 -12.38
N GLY A 6 -10.96 9.03 -12.51
CA GLY A 6 -10.12 9.65 -11.48
C GLY A 6 -10.85 9.85 -10.15
N ALA A 7 -12.11 10.29 -10.17
CA ALA A 7 -12.94 10.37 -8.97
C ALA A 7 -13.16 8.99 -8.32
N GLY A 8 -13.42 7.96 -9.14
CA GLY A 8 -13.56 6.57 -8.69
C GLY A 8 -12.28 6.04 -8.04
N LEU A 9 -11.10 6.36 -8.58
CA LEU A 9 -9.82 6.01 -7.97
C LEU A 9 -9.61 6.70 -6.63
N ILE A 10 -9.89 8.00 -6.53
CA ILE A 10 -9.76 8.74 -5.26
C ILE A 10 -10.70 8.15 -4.21
N ALA A 11 -11.97 7.93 -4.55
CA ALA A 11 -12.94 7.32 -3.64
C ALA A 11 -12.55 5.90 -3.24
N GLY A 12 -12.10 5.08 -4.20
CA GLY A 12 -11.59 3.73 -3.94
C GLY A 12 -10.36 3.72 -3.04
N GLY A 13 -9.42 4.64 -3.25
CA GLY A 13 -8.24 4.81 -2.39
C GLY A 13 -8.59 5.22 -0.96
N ILE A 14 -9.56 6.13 -0.78
CA ILE A 14 -10.05 6.52 0.56
C ILE A 14 -10.73 5.34 1.27
N LEU A 15 -11.60 4.60 0.55
CA LEU A 15 -12.26 3.42 1.10
C LEU A 15 -11.23 2.36 1.50
N LEU A 16 -10.24 2.10 0.64
CA LEU A 16 -9.17 1.16 0.93
C LEU A 16 -8.34 1.61 2.14
N ALA A 17 -8.03 2.90 2.28
CA ALA A 17 -7.40 3.42 3.50
C ALA A 17 -8.25 3.18 4.74
N GLY A 18 -9.56 3.42 4.69
CA GLY A 18 -10.46 3.14 5.81
C GLY A 18 -10.45 1.66 6.20
N VAL A 19 -10.54 0.76 5.22
CA VAL A 19 -10.45 -0.71 5.45
C VAL A 19 -9.11 -1.08 6.08
N ASN A 20 -8.00 -0.52 5.60
CA ASN A 20 -6.68 -0.77 6.15
C ASN A 20 -6.54 -0.27 7.58
N ILE A 21 -7.03 0.94 7.89
CA ILE A 21 -7.04 1.47 9.26
C ILE A 21 -7.79 0.49 10.18
N VAL A 22 -8.97 0.02 9.80
CA VAL A 22 -9.74 -0.95 10.61
C VAL A 22 -9.03 -2.29 10.73
N ARG A 23 -8.35 -2.75 9.67
CA ARG A 23 -7.65 -4.04 9.65
C ARG A 23 -6.39 -4.03 10.51
N PHE A 24 -5.62 -2.93 10.49
CA PHE A 24 -4.32 -2.83 11.14
C PHE A 24 -4.39 -2.16 12.53
N SER A 25 -5.42 -1.36 12.82
CA SER A 25 -5.59 -0.70 14.13
C SER A 25 -5.76 -1.62 15.34
N PRO A 26 -6.51 -2.74 15.31
CA PRO A 26 -6.76 -3.54 16.50
C PRO A 26 -5.62 -4.51 16.85
N ARG A 27 -4.61 -4.67 15.99
CA ARG A 27 -3.56 -5.68 16.21
C ARG A 27 -2.52 -5.29 17.26
N GLY A 28 -2.55 -4.07 17.79
CA GLY A 28 -1.53 -3.59 18.73
C GLY A 28 -0.12 -3.53 18.13
N GLU A 29 0.05 -3.97 16.87
CA GLU A 29 1.17 -3.61 16.04
C GLU A 29 1.22 -2.09 16.08
N PRO A 30 2.34 -1.51 16.53
CA PRO A 30 2.49 -0.08 16.51
C PRO A 30 2.28 0.37 15.06
N LEU A 31 1.09 0.88 14.75
CA LEU A 31 0.84 1.84 13.67
C LEU A 31 1.92 2.95 13.69
N THR A 32 2.58 3.08 14.84
CA THR A 32 3.83 3.75 15.12
C THR A 32 5.08 2.89 14.83
N THR A 33 5.41 2.65 13.56
CA THR A 33 6.79 3.07 13.26
C THR A 33 6.85 4.55 13.64
N PRO A 34 7.85 5.05 14.36
CA PRO A 34 7.86 6.41 14.92
C PRO A 34 7.61 7.53 13.88
N GLN A 35 7.56 7.19 12.58
CA GLN A 35 7.27 8.06 11.44
C GLN A 35 5.99 7.68 10.64
N GLY A 36 5.36 6.51 10.84
CA GLY A 36 4.37 5.94 9.92
C GLY A 36 2.89 6.24 10.19
N GLY A 37 2.47 6.32 11.46
CA GLY A 37 1.04 6.42 11.81
C GLY A 37 0.38 7.73 11.36
N GLY A 38 1.14 8.83 11.34
CA GLY A 38 0.64 10.13 10.89
C GLY A 38 0.38 10.19 9.38
N LEU A 39 1.16 9.45 8.57
CA LEU A 39 1.09 9.50 7.11
C LEU A 39 -0.27 9.01 6.58
N TRP A 40 -0.85 7.97 7.21
CA TRP A 40 -2.19 7.48 6.87
C TRP A 40 -3.26 8.56 6.98
N TRP A 41 -3.25 9.31 8.10
CA TRP A 41 -4.20 10.39 8.33
C TRP A 41 -4.00 11.55 7.38
N ILE A 42 -2.75 11.86 7.02
CA ILE A 42 -2.43 12.89 6.03
C ILE A 42 -2.98 12.50 4.66
N THR A 43 -2.68 11.28 4.18
CA THR A 43 -3.15 10.81 2.87
C THR A 43 -4.67 10.72 2.81
N LEU A 44 -5.31 10.19 3.86
CA LEU A 44 -6.77 10.12 3.95
C LEU A 44 -7.41 11.50 4.02
N GLY A 45 -6.86 12.42 4.82
CA GLY A 45 -7.31 13.80 4.89
C GLY A 45 -7.18 14.52 3.54
N LEU A 46 -6.06 14.34 2.85
CA LEU A 46 -5.83 14.95 1.53
C LEU A 46 -6.81 14.41 0.49
N GLY A 47 -7.03 13.09 0.45
CA GLY A 47 -8.02 12.45 -0.41
C GLY A 47 -9.43 12.97 -0.14
N LEU A 48 -9.84 13.07 1.13
CA LEU A 48 -11.15 13.59 1.53
C LEU A 48 -11.33 15.07 1.15
N VAL A 49 -10.30 15.91 1.33
CA VAL A 49 -10.35 17.32 0.92
C VAL A 49 -10.56 17.42 -0.58
N VAL A 50 -9.81 16.65 -1.38
CA VAL A 50 -9.94 16.66 -2.84
C VAL A 50 -11.34 16.18 -3.25
N LEU A 51 -11.82 15.08 -2.68
CA LEU A 51 -13.14 14.55 -2.98
C LEU A 51 -14.25 15.54 -2.56
N GLY A 52 -14.12 16.15 -1.39
CA GLY A 52 -15.04 17.18 -0.90
C GLY A 52 -15.08 18.40 -1.82
N VAL A 53 -13.92 18.89 -2.27
CA VAL A 53 -13.84 19.99 -3.26
C VAL A 53 -14.53 19.58 -4.56
N VAL A 54 -14.25 18.38 -5.09
CA VAL A 54 -14.91 17.85 -6.31
C VAL A 54 -16.43 17.85 -6.15
N LEU A 55 -16.95 17.31 -5.03
CA LEU A 55 -18.38 17.19 -4.78
C LEU A 55 -19.05 18.56 -4.58
N GLN A 56 -18.44 19.46 -3.79
CA GLN A 56 -18.95 20.82 -3.59
C GLN A 56 -19.00 21.61 -4.89
N CYS A 57 -17.94 21.48 -5.70
CA CYS A 57 -17.85 22.07 -7.01
C CYS A 57 -18.99 21.59 -7.92
N ASN A 58 -19.28 20.28 -7.92
CA ASN A 58 -20.36 19.71 -8.73
C ASN A 58 -21.76 20.11 -8.25
N GLY A 59 -21.97 20.26 -6.95
CA GLY A 59 -23.28 20.58 -6.37
C GLY A 59 -23.70 22.05 -6.49
N ARG A 60 -22.76 22.99 -6.69
CA ARG A 60 -23.05 24.43 -6.71
C ARG A 60 -23.67 24.96 -7.99
N ASP A 61 -23.64 24.21 -9.10
CA ASP A 61 -24.08 24.72 -10.39
C ASP A 61 -24.77 23.61 -11.23
N PRO A 62 -25.95 23.11 -10.79
CA PRO A 62 -26.69 22.05 -11.48
C PRO A 62 -27.16 22.47 -12.88
N ASP A 63 -27.35 23.77 -13.11
CA ASP A 63 -27.85 24.36 -14.36
C ASP A 63 -26.74 24.99 -15.22
N ALA A 64 -25.45 24.74 -14.91
CA ALA A 64 -24.35 25.28 -15.68
C ALA A 64 -24.45 24.85 -17.15
N GLY A 65 -24.75 25.83 -18.02
CA GLY A 65 -24.83 25.70 -19.48
C GLY A 65 -23.57 25.10 -20.15
N PRO A 66 -23.51 25.06 -21.49
CA PRO A 66 -22.52 24.25 -22.22
C PRO A 66 -21.08 24.48 -21.74
N ALA A 67 -20.43 23.37 -21.34
CA ALA A 67 -19.04 23.20 -20.93
C ALA A 67 -18.28 24.48 -20.51
N LYS A 68 -18.58 25.00 -19.31
CA LYS A 68 -17.75 26.04 -18.69
C LYS A 68 -16.31 25.53 -18.59
N ARG A 69 -15.38 26.26 -19.22
CA ARG A 69 -13.95 25.92 -19.24
C ARG A 69 -13.45 25.84 -17.80
N ARG A 70 -12.72 24.78 -17.47
CA ARG A 70 -12.17 24.55 -16.13
C ARG A 70 -11.32 25.74 -15.70
N SER A 71 -11.52 26.22 -14.48
CA SER A 71 -10.66 27.27 -13.91
C SER A 71 -9.24 26.73 -13.76
N TRP A 72 -8.25 27.51 -14.21
CA TRP A 72 -6.84 27.13 -14.13
C TRP A 72 -6.40 26.86 -12.69
N GLY A 73 -6.93 27.62 -11.72
CA GLY A 73 -6.68 27.43 -10.29
C GLY A 73 -7.09 26.05 -9.78
N TYR A 74 -8.17 25.45 -10.29
CA TYR A 74 -8.57 24.09 -9.90
C TYR A 74 -7.64 23.01 -10.47
N THR A 75 -7.13 23.21 -11.69
CA THR A 75 -6.10 22.30 -12.25
C THR A 75 -4.80 22.41 -11.46
N ALA A 76 -4.35 23.63 -11.17
CA ALA A 76 -3.17 23.88 -10.35
C ALA A 76 -3.32 23.26 -8.96
N PHE A 77 -4.49 23.41 -8.32
CA PHE A 77 -4.80 22.76 -7.05
C PHE A 77 -4.63 21.24 -7.12
N LEU A 78 -5.28 20.55 -8.09
CA LEU A 78 -5.13 19.10 -8.21
C LEU A 78 -3.68 18.65 -8.46
N LEU A 79 -2.92 19.40 -9.26
CA LEU A 79 -1.52 19.08 -9.54
C LEU A 79 -0.64 19.26 -8.31
N VAL A 80 -0.82 20.36 -7.56
CA VAL A 80 -0.08 20.62 -6.33
C VAL A 80 -0.42 19.57 -5.27
N THR A 81 -1.71 19.27 -5.07
CA THR A 81 -2.14 18.23 -4.14
C THR A 81 -1.66 16.85 -4.57
N GLY A 82 -1.68 16.55 -5.87
CA GLY A 82 -1.10 15.35 -6.47
C GLY A 82 0.39 15.20 -6.18
N ALA A 83 1.16 16.27 -6.42
CA ALA A 83 2.59 16.31 -6.12
C ALA A 83 2.85 16.16 -4.61
N LEU A 84 2.01 16.74 -3.76
CA LEU A 84 2.12 16.59 -2.30
C LEU A 84 1.87 15.14 -1.86
N CYS A 85 0.86 14.46 -2.40
CA CYS A 85 0.66 13.02 -2.19
C CYS A 85 1.88 12.22 -2.61
N LEU A 86 2.45 12.53 -3.77
CA LEU A 86 3.63 11.82 -4.27
C LEU A 86 4.86 12.08 -3.37
N ALA A 87 5.04 13.31 -2.90
CA ALA A 87 6.11 13.65 -1.97
C ALA A 87 5.95 12.90 -0.64
N VAL A 88 4.72 12.81 -0.11
CA VAL A 88 4.39 12.01 1.09
C VAL A 88 4.73 10.53 0.85
N ALA A 89 4.41 9.98 -0.33
CA ALA A 89 4.79 8.63 -0.69
C ALA A 89 6.32 8.45 -0.74
N CYS A 90 7.06 9.38 -1.33
CA CYS A 90 8.53 9.31 -1.42
C CYS A 90 9.21 9.44 -0.05
N VAL A 91 8.70 10.29 0.85
CA VAL A 91 9.26 10.44 2.21
C VAL A 91 8.91 9.23 3.07
N GLY A 92 7.68 8.73 2.99
CA GLY A 92 7.26 7.53 3.69
C GLY A 92 7.94 6.26 3.19
N PHE A 93 8.35 6.26 1.92
CA PHE A 93 9.02 5.14 1.25
C PHE A 93 10.42 5.58 0.82
N SER A 94 11.29 5.84 1.79
CA SER A 94 12.66 6.27 1.49
C SER A 94 13.39 5.17 0.69
N PRO A 95 14.02 5.49 -0.45
CA PRO A 95 14.83 4.54 -1.21
C PRO A 95 16.04 4.02 -0.43
N ASP A 96 16.47 4.73 0.63
CA ASP A 96 17.51 4.24 1.55
C ASP A 96 17.06 2.99 2.30
N LEU A 97 15.75 2.82 2.54
CA LEU A 97 15.21 1.57 3.06
C LEU A 97 15.38 0.44 2.05
N PHE A 98 15.39 0.72 0.75
CA PHE A 98 15.61 -0.29 -0.30
C PHE A 98 17.09 -0.70 -0.44
N VAL A 99 18.02 0.25 -0.27
CA VAL A 99 19.47 -0.02 -0.36
C VAL A 99 19.98 -0.72 0.90
N VAL A 100 19.50 -0.34 2.09
CA VAL A 100 19.81 -1.04 3.34
C VAL A 100 19.21 -2.46 3.37
N THR A 101 18.10 -2.68 2.67
CA THR A 101 17.45 -4.01 2.57
C THR A 101 18.07 -4.92 1.52
N ALA A 102 18.67 -4.40 0.46
CA ALA A 102 19.41 -5.21 -0.50
C ALA A 102 20.78 -5.68 0.02
N GLY A 103 21.34 -5.01 1.04
CA GLY A 103 22.70 -5.25 1.52
C GLY A 103 22.83 -5.97 2.88
N SER A 104 21.73 -6.34 3.54
CA SER A 104 21.79 -7.03 4.84
C SER A 104 21.10 -8.39 4.80
N ASP A 105 21.78 -9.45 5.27
CA ASP A 105 21.29 -10.84 5.39
C ASP A 105 20.04 -11.01 6.30
N ARG A 106 19.41 -9.92 6.73
CA ARG A 106 18.18 -9.97 7.52
C ARG A 106 17.01 -10.19 6.58
N VAL A 107 16.47 -11.42 6.59
CA VAL A 107 15.23 -11.83 5.93
C VAL A 107 14.17 -10.74 6.10
N HIS A 108 13.94 -9.95 5.05
CA HIS A 108 12.98 -8.86 5.10
C HIS A 108 11.60 -9.41 4.76
N ARG A 109 10.74 -9.52 5.78
CA ARG A 109 9.30 -9.67 5.55
C ARG A 109 8.79 -8.35 4.98
N ALA A 110 8.11 -8.41 3.84
CA ALA A 110 7.44 -7.23 3.30
C ALA A 110 6.47 -6.68 4.38
N ASP A 111 6.69 -5.44 4.80
CA ASP A 111 5.82 -4.76 5.75
C ASP A 111 4.48 -4.46 5.06
N SER A 112 3.52 -5.37 5.21
CA SER A 112 2.20 -5.30 4.58
C SER A 112 1.48 -3.95 4.80
N PRO A 113 1.54 -3.32 5.98
CA PRO A 113 1.04 -1.96 6.21
C PRO A 113 1.72 -0.90 5.32
N GLY A 114 3.06 -0.86 5.27
CA GLY A 114 3.82 0.10 4.47
C GLY A 114 3.49 0.02 2.98
N THR A 115 3.47 -1.20 2.42
CA THR A 115 3.10 -1.43 1.02
C THR A 115 1.68 -0.97 0.73
N SER A 116 0.72 -1.24 1.63
CA SER A 116 -0.67 -0.82 1.44
C SER A 116 -0.82 0.70 1.47
N THR A 117 -0.10 1.40 2.34
CA THR A 117 -0.06 2.87 2.41
C THR A 117 0.43 3.48 1.09
N LEU A 118 1.50 2.91 0.54
CA LEU A 118 2.08 3.36 -0.73
C LEU A 118 1.06 3.22 -1.87
N VAL A 119 0.40 2.08 -1.95
CA VAL A 119 -0.60 1.78 -2.98
C VAL A 119 -1.76 2.77 -2.92
N VAL A 120 -2.31 3.00 -1.72
CA VAL A 120 -3.37 3.98 -1.55
C VAL A 120 -2.93 5.37 -2.02
N THR A 121 -1.73 5.79 -1.62
CA THR A 121 -1.21 7.13 -1.94
C THR A 121 -1.01 7.29 -3.46
N LEU A 122 -0.47 6.27 -4.13
CA LEU A 122 -0.29 6.25 -5.58
C LEU A 122 -1.62 6.25 -6.33
N VAL A 123 -2.61 5.48 -5.87
CA VAL A 123 -3.95 5.43 -6.44
C VAL A 123 -4.63 6.81 -6.37
N ILE A 124 -4.55 7.48 -5.22
CA ILE A 124 -5.11 8.81 -5.04
C ILE A 124 -4.37 9.84 -5.91
N ALA A 125 -3.03 9.79 -5.96
CA ALA A 125 -2.21 10.65 -6.81
C ALA A 125 -2.56 10.48 -8.30
N LEU A 126 -2.66 9.23 -8.77
CA LEU A 126 -3.08 8.92 -10.14
C LEU A 126 -4.50 9.43 -10.42
N GLY A 127 -5.42 9.23 -9.48
CA GLY A 127 -6.79 9.76 -9.57
C GLY A 127 -6.80 11.28 -9.75
N MET A 128 -5.98 12.01 -8.99
CA MET A 128 -5.83 13.47 -9.14
C MET A 128 -5.26 13.87 -10.51
N VAL A 129 -4.25 13.15 -11.01
CA VAL A 129 -3.66 13.40 -12.34
C VAL A 129 -4.68 13.14 -13.45
N LEU A 130 -5.42 12.03 -13.39
CA LEU A 130 -6.48 11.73 -14.36
C LEU A 130 -7.59 12.78 -14.33
N MET A 131 -7.96 13.25 -13.13
CA MET A 131 -8.90 14.34 -13.00
C MET A 131 -8.34 15.63 -13.60
N ALA A 132 -7.08 15.99 -13.36
CA ALA A 132 -6.43 17.17 -13.95
C ALA A 132 -6.40 17.08 -15.49
N ALA A 133 -6.05 15.92 -16.03
CA ALA A 133 -5.93 15.65 -17.47
C ALA A 133 -7.29 15.62 -18.21
N ALA A 134 -8.40 15.35 -17.51
CA ALA A 134 -9.72 15.20 -18.15
C ALA A 134 -10.21 16.45 -18.91
N GLY A 135 -9.56 17.62 -18.76
CA GLY A 135 -9.80 18.86 -19.51
C GLY A 135 -11.18 19.52 -19.28
N SER A 136 -12.12 18.75 -18.75
CA SER A 136 -13.53 19.06 -18.57
C SER A 136 -14.00 18.51 -17.22
N TRP A 137 -14.98 19.17 -16.64
CA TRP A 137 -15.52 18.77 -15.34
C TRP A 137 -16.32 17.46 -15.45
N PRO A 138 -16.16 16.52 -14.51
CA PRO A 138 -17.02 15.36 -14.41
C PRO A 138 -18.42 15.82 -13.98
N ARG A 139 -19.26 16.18 -14.95
CA ARG A 139 -20.67 16.51 -14.70
C ARG A 139 -21.38 15.28 -14.21
N LEU A 140 -22.19 15.44 -13.15
CA LEU A 140 -23.22 14.50 -12.74
C LEU A 140 -24.28 14.41 -13.85
N GLN A 141 -23.92 13.75 -14.96
CA GLN A 141 -24.91 13.25 -15.90
C GLN A 141 -25.80 12.23 -15.16
N PRO A 142 -27.03 11.97 -15.65
CA PRO A 142 -27.92 10.99 -15.06
C PRO A 142 -27.16 9.71 -14.70
N GLN A 143 -27.33 9.24 -13.45
CA GLN A 143 -26.52 8.22 -12.76
C GLN A 143 -26.12 7.03 -13.65
N SER A 144 -26.99 6.64 -14.59
CA SER A 144 -26.75 5.56 -15.55
C SER A 144 -25.47 5.71 -16.39
N ARG A 145 -25.02 6.93 -16.71
CA ARG A 145 -23.85 7.18 -17.58
C ARG A 145 -22.55 7.45 -16.82
N SER A 146 -22.63 7.87 -15.55
CA SER A 146 -21.47 8.24 -14.73
C SER A 146 -21.00 7.10 -13.82
N MET A 147 -21.88 6.17 -13.45
CA MET A 147 -21.52 5.01 -12.63
C MET A 147 -20.46 4.08 -13.26
N PRO A 148 -20.55 3.66 -14.54
CA PRO A 148 -19.62 2.68 -15.10
C PRO A 148 -18.13 3.06 -14.98
N PRO A 149 -17.69 4.28 -15.35
CA PRO A 149 -16.28 4.66 -15.22
C PRO A 149 -15.82 4.84 -13.77
N ALA A 150 -16.71 5.27 -12.86
CA ALA A 150 -16.39 5.40 -11.44
C ALA A 150 -16.21 4.01 -10.80
N VAL A 151 -17.12 3.08 -11.10
CA VAL A 151 -17.02 1.66 -10.70
C VAL A 151 -15.76 1.03 -11.29
N GLY A 152 -15.42 1.33 -12.54
CA GLY A 152 -14.18 0.87 -13.15
C GLY A 152 -12.92 1.35 -12.42
N GLY A 153 -12.91 2.61 -11.98
CA GLY A 153 -11.82 3.13 -11.14
C GLY A 153 -11.71 2.38 -9.81
N LEU A 154 -12.84 2.15 -9.14
CA LEU A 154 -12.88 1.39 -7.88
C LEU A 154 -12.45 -0.07 -8.05
N ALA A 155 -12.92 -0.73 -9.11
CA ALA A 155 -12.52 -2.11 -9.44
C ALA A 155 -11.01 -2.19 -9.71
N LEU A 156 -10.42 -1.18 -10.36
CA LEU A 156 -8.98 -1.13 -10.58
C LEU A 156 -8.20 -1.09 -9.27
N VAL A 157 -8.67 -0.33 -8.26
CA VAL A 157 -8.06 -0.31 -6.93
C VAL A 157 -8.06 -1.71 -6.30
N LEU A 158 -9.18 -2.44 -6.41
CA LEU A 158 -9.29 -3.80 -5.88
C LEU A 158 -8.35 -4.78 -6.60
N VAL A 159 -8.23 -4.66 -7.92
CA VAL A 159 -7.31 -5.51 -8.71
C VAL A 159 -5.85 -5.24 -8.33
N ILE A 160 -5.46 -3.96 -8.19
CA ILE A 160 -4.12 -3.58 -7.74
C ILE A 160 -3.85 -4.17 -6.35
N GLU A 161 -4.79 -3.97 -5.42
CA GLU A 161 -4.64 -4.46 -4.05
C GLU A 161 -4.54 -5.98 -3.97
N LEU A 162 -5.40 -6.70 -4.70
CA LEU A 162 -5.35 -8.15 -4.80
C LEU A 162 -4.03 -8.64 -5.40
N GLY A 163 -3.56 -8.00 -6.48
CA GLY A 163 -2.29 -8.35 -7.12
C GLY A 163 -1.09 -8.16 -6.19
N LEU A 164 -1.07 -7.07 -5.41
CA LEU A 164 -0.04 -6.83 -4.41
C LEU A 164 -0.09 -7.82 -3.24
N ARG A 165 -1.29 -8.18 -2.76
CA ARG A 165 -1.43 -9.24 -1.76
C ARG A 165 -0.95 -10.59 -2.30
N ALA A 166 -1.31 -10.93 -3.52
CA ALA A 166 -0.86 -12.16 -4.17
C ALA A 166 0.67 -12.19 -4.33
N ALA A 167 1.27 -11.08 -4.74
CA ALA A 167 2.73 -10.94 -4.82
C ALA A 167 3.41 -11.06 -3.45
N GLY A 168 2.80 -10.49 -2.40
CA GLY A 168 3.30 -10.63 -1.02
C GLY A 168 3.20 -12.05 -0.47
N LEU A 169 2.19 -12.83 -0.89
CA LEU A 169 2.08 -14.25 -0.56
C LEU A 169 3.09 -15.11 -1.34
N TYR A 170 3.49 -14.65 -2.53
CA TYR A 170 4.49 -15.30 -3.37
C TYR A 170 5.90 -14.73 -3.09
N GLN A 171 6.31 -14.64 -1.83
CA GLN A 171 7.73 -14.55 -1.52
C GLN A 171 8.31 -15.94 -1.69
N ALA A 172 8.96 -16.18 -2.84
CA ALA A 172 9.74 -17.39 -3.06
C ALA A 172 10.75 -17.48 -1.91
N THR A 173 10.50 -18.41 -1.00
CA THR A 173 11.44 -18.69 0.08
C THR A 173 12.57 -19.45 -0.59
N GLU A 174 13.67 -18.74 -0.89
CA GLU A 174 14.89 -19.40 -1.32
C GLU A 174 15.38 -20.22 -0.12
N HIS A 175 15.06 -21.50 -0.13
CA HIS A 175 15.67 -22.45 0.79
C HIS A 175 17.10 -22.66 0.30
N THR A 176 18.02 -21.86 0.81
CA THR A 176 19.44 -22.14 0.66
C THR A 176 19.73 -23.37 1.51
N VAL A 177 19.63 -24.55 0.90
CA VAL A 177 20.21 -25.76 1.48
C VAL A 177 21.70 -25.50 1.51
N ALA A 178 22.27 -25.38 2.71
CA ALA A 178 23.71 -25.30 2.87
C ALA A 178 24.34 -26.45 2.08
N GLY A 179 25.18 -26.12 1.09
CA GLY A 179 25.84 -27.11 0.25
C GLY A 179 26.69 -28.06 1.11
N ALA A 180 27.02 -29.25 0.60
CA ALA A 180 27.86 -30.21 1.32
C ALA A 180 29.19 -29.60 1.81
N ASP A 181 29.71 -28.59 1.10
CA ASP A 181 30.94 -27.88 1.42
C ASP A 181 30.76 -26.72 2.44
N ALA A 182 29.52 -26.36 2.78
CA ALA A 182 29.20 -25.32 3.75
C ALA A 182 29.21 -25.84 5.20
N PHE A 183 29.22 -27.16 5.38
CA PHE A 183 29.40 -27.80 6.67
C PHE A 183 30.87 -28.19 6.83
N PRO A 184 31.62 -27.59 7.77
CA PRO A 184 32.96 -28.06 8.06
C PRO A 184 32.92 -29.54 8.46
N ASP A 185 33.88 -30.35 7.98
CA ASP A 185 34.04 -31.78 8.35
C ASP A 185 34.13 -31.98 9.88
N VAL A 186 34.47 -30.91 10.61
CA VAL A 186 34.48 -30.87 12.06
C VAL A 186 33.24 -30.09 12.53
N PRO A 187 32.32 -30.72 13.28
CA PRO A 187 31.18 -30.01 13.85
C PRO A 187 31.67 -28.84 14.71
N VAL A 188 31.10 -27.66 14.48
CA VAL A 188 31.40 -26.47 15.30
C VAL A 188 31.05 -26.81 16.74
N PRO A 189 31.92 -26.51 17.73
CA PRO A 189 31.64 -26.80 19.13
C PRO A 189 30.30 -26.18 19.53
N VAL A 190 29.41 -26.99 20.09
CA VAL A 190 28.16 -26.48 20.67
C VAL A 190 28.55 -25.47 21.75
N PRO A 191 28.09 -24.21 21.68
CA PRO A 191 28.38 -23.22 22.71
C PRO A 191 27.97 -23.77 24.08
N THR A 192 28.85 -23.69 25.07
CA THR A 192 28.54 -24.11 26.44
C THR A 192 27.47 -23.23 27.08
N ASP A 193 27.33 -21.99 26.59
CA ASP A 193 26.35 -21.01 27.05
C ASP A 193 25.63 -20.41 25.84
N VAL A 194 24.30 -20.46 25.86
CA VAL A 194 23.42 -19.80 24.89
C VAL A 194 22.73 -18.65 25.61
N ALA A 195 23.11 -17.41 25.30
CA ALA A 195 22.51 -16.23 25.92
C ALA A 195 21.10 -15.94 25.39
N GLU A 196 20.87 -16.17 24.09
CA GLU A 196 19.58 -15.98 23.41
C GLU A 196 19.42 -16.97 22.26
N ALA A 197 18.18 -17.37 21.97
CA ALA A 197 17.86 -18.19 20.79
C ALA A 197 17.90 -17.32 19.53
N GLY A 198 18.80 -17.64 18.58
CA GLY A 198 18.94 -16.90 17.32
C GLY A 198 17.77 -17.11 16.35
N TRP A 199 17.03 -18.21 16.50
CA TRP A 199 15.78 -18.46 15.79
C TRP A 199 14.92 -19.43 16.61
N THR A 200 13.61 -19.32 16.45
CA THR A 200 12.63 -20.29 16.91
C THR A 200 11.85 -20.77 15.70
N TRP A 201 11.56 -22.06 15.66
CA TRP A 201 10.66 -22.63 14.66
C TRP A 201 9.38 -23.06 15.35
N GLU A 202 8.26 -22.76 14.70
CA GLU A 202 6.93 -23.08 15.19
C GLU A 202 6.23 -23.90 14.10
N PRO A 203 5.65 -25.06 14.44
CA PRO A 203 4.97 -25.90 13.46
C PRO A 203 3.77 -25.15 12.84
N PRO A 204 3.42 -25.41 11.56
CA PRO A 204 2.20 -24.89 10.98
C PRO A 204 0.98 -25.28 11.82
N ALA A 205 0.00 -24.38 11.92
CA ALA A 205 -1.28 -24.70 12.52
C ALA A 205 -1.82 -26.01 11.90
N ASP A 206 -2.25 -26.94 12.75
CA ASP A 206 -2.76 -28.27 12.38
C ASP A 206 -1.70 -29.35 12.06
N THR A 207 -0.42 -29.14 12.44
CA THR A 207 0.62 -30.18 12.35
C THR A 207 0.98 -30.71 13.74
N ASP A 208 0.67 -31.98 14.00
CA ASP A 208 1.12 -32.65 15.23
C ASP A 208 2.60 -33.04 15.12
N LEU A 209 3.40 -32.54 16.06
CA LEU A 209 4.81 -32.85 16.13
C LEU A 209 5.01 -34.17 16.86
N VAL A 210 5.33 -35.22 16.09
CA VAL A 210 5.44 -36.60 16.62
C VAL A 210 6.74 -36.82 17.39
N ALA A 211 7.86 -36.36 16.86
CA ALA A 211 9.17 -36.42 17.51
C ALA A 211 10.16 -35.43 16.87
N VAL A 212 11.20 -35.08 17.63
CA VAL A 212 12.38 -34.32 17.20
C VAL A 212 13.58 -35.26 17.36
N GLU A 213 14.30 -35.57 16.28
CA GLU A 213 15.40 -36.54 16.30
C GLU A 213 16.75 -35.83 16.16
N PRO A 214 17.72 -36.07 17.06
CA PRO A 214 19.01 -35.40 16.99
C PRO A 214 19.77 -35.73 15.69
N GLY A 215 20.03 -34.69 14.90
CA GLY A 215 20.92 -34.69 13.75
C GLY A 215 22.33 -34.21 14.10
N ALA A 216 23.24 -34.31 13.12
CA ALA A 216 24.66 -33.95 13.29
C ALA A 216 24.91 -32.46 13.58
N PHE A 217 23.91 -31.59 13.36
CA PHE A 217 24.03 -30.13 13.50
C PHE A 217 22.91 -29.51 14.35
N GLY A 218 22.13 -30.32 15.09
CA GLY A 218 21.00 -29.85 15.88
C GLY A 218 19.90 -30.90 16.01
N PRO A 219 18.79 -30.58 16.72
CA PRO A 219 17.59 -31.39 16.76
C PRO A 219 16.96 -31.65 15.38
#